data_AF-A0A090Y2R3-F1
#
_entry.id   AF-A0A090Y2R3-F1
#
_cell.length_a   1.000
_cell.length_b   1.000
_cell.length_c   1.000
_cell.angle_alpha   90.00
_cell.angle_beta   90.00
_cell.angle_gamma   90.00
#
_symmetry.space_group_name_H-M   'P 1'
#
loop_
_entity.id
_entity.type
_entity.pdbx_description
1 polymer ?
#
loop_
_entity_poly.entity_id
_entity_poly.type
_entity_poly.pdbx_seq_one_letter_code
_entity_poly.pdbx_strand_id
1 'polypeptide(L)'
;MAANYQSIGKLIEEVCDLHGDVSRVFFSKGNNKSINLKKKQVRDVIFDGPKNISSDFLYSIDQYLEMLNRLIVQMEYEYYYSHWDFRSRIKQKESVVNKLFYYRFGKDILGEVPINKCLNDLLGFRIIVDGFEHSDCRELDDICNRIKDKYKINIIDSSKHGYKGTHIYFYGENNFFPWELQIWNPADTKQNEQLHKEHKSKRQYIYWPQEYVSNDPRKG
;
A
#
# COMPACT_ATOMS: atom_id res chain seq x y z
N MET A 1 -10.64 7.41 25.84
CA MET A 1 -9.66 8.50 26.08
C MET A 1 -9.58 9.34 24.81
N ALA A 2 -9.27 10.64 24.86
CA ALA A 2 -9.11 11.41 23.63
C ALA A 2 -7.89 10.90 22.83
N ALA A 3 -7.99 10.85 21.51
CA ALA A 3 -6.89 10.44 20.64
C ALA A 3 -5.67 11.37 20.86
N ASN A 4 -4.48 10.79 21.06
CA ASN A 4 -3.25 11.57 21.21
C ASN A 4 -2.65 11.85 19.82
N TYR A 5 -3.12 12.93 19.19
CA TYR A 5 -2.72 13.31 17.83
C TYR A 5 -1.23 13.68 17.72
N GLN A 6 -0.60 14.22 18.77
CA GLN A 6 0.83 14.53 18.75
C GLN A 6 1.69 13.27 18.60
N SER A 7 1.35 12.20 19.31
CA SER A 7 2.01 10.90 19.14
C SER A 7 1.78 10.33 17.73
N ILE A 8 0.63 10.61 17.11
CA ILE A 8 0.34 10.17 15.72
C ILE A 8 1.24 10.95 14.76
N GLY A 9 1.40 12.25 14.97
CA GLY A 9 2.35 13.09 14.23
C GLY A 9 3.77 12.55 14.30
N LYS A 10 4.26 12.23 15.50
CA LYS A 10 5.58 11.62 15.70
C LYS A 10 5.73 10.31 14.92
N LEU A 11 4.73 9.42 15.00
CA LEU A 11 4.74 8.17 14.23
C LEU A 11 4.80 8.44 12.71
N ILE A 12 4.04 9.41 12.21
CA ILE A 12 4.06 9.77 10.79
C ILE A 12 5.45 10.24 10.37
N GLU A 13 6.11 11.09 11.15
CA GLU A 13 7.48 11.56 10.87
C GLU A 13 8.50 10.41 10.88
N GLU A 14 8.42 9.53 11.90
CA GLU A 14 9.27 8.34 12.00
C GLU A 14 9.10 7.40 10.79
N VAL A 15 7.87 7.23 10.31
CA VAL A 15 7.59 6.45 9.09
C VAL A 15 8.10 7.16 7.84
N CYS A 16 8.02 8.49 7.77
CA CYS A 16 8.56 9.27 6.65
C CYS A 16 10.08 9.12 6.53
N ASP A 17 10.80 9.26 7.66
CA ASP A 17 12.26 9.13 7.70
C ASP A 17 12.68 7.72 7.28
N LEU A 18 12.03 6.71 7.86
CA LEU A 18 12.29 5.31 7.55
C LEU A 18 12.02 4.99 6.07
N HIS A 19 10.89 5.47 5.53
CA HIS A 19 10.53 5.30 4.11
C HIS A 19 11.61 5.88 3.20
N GLY A 20 12.08 7.10 3.52
CA GLY A 20 13.12 7.78 2.78
C GLY A 20 14.45 7.01 2.78
N ASP A 21 14.91 6.57 3.96
CA ASP A 21 16.17 5.85 4.11
C ASP A 21 16.17 4.52 3.39
N VAL A 22 15.13 3.71 3.61
CA VAL A 22 14.97 2.39 2.99
C VAL A 22 14.89 2.52 1.47
N SER A 23 14.10 3.48 0.97
CA SER A 23 13.95 3.70 -0.46
C SER A 23 15.25 4.18 -1.11
N ARG A 24 15.98 5.12 -0.48
CA ARG A 24 17.30 5.57 -0.97
C ARG A 24 18.29 4.43 -1.03
N VAL A 25 18.36 3.57 -0.02
CA VAL A 25 19.23 2.39 -0.02
C VAL A 25 18.88 1.44 -1.16
N PHE A 26 17.59 1.13 -1.35
CA PHE A 26 17.16 0.23 -2.42
C PHE A 26 17.49 0.75 -3.82
N PHE A 27 17.16 2.02 -4.09
CA PHE A 27 17.36 2.61 -5.41
C PHE A 27 18.79 3.10 -5.66
N SER A 28 19.64 3.22 -4.63
CA SER A 28 21.07 3.54 -4.81
C SER A 28 21.91 2.33 -5.21
N LYS A 29 21.53 1.11 -4.79
CA LYS A 29 22.31 -0.12 -4.93
C LYS A 29 22.11 -0.89 -6.25
N GLY A 30 21.38 -0.36 -7.23
CA GLY A 30 21.18 -1.08 -8.50
C GLY A 30 20.80 -0.21 -9.71
N ASN A 31 20.64 -0.86 -10.87
CA ASN A 31 20.17 -0.25 -12.13
C ASN A 31 18.69 0.24 -12.07
N ASN A 32 18.02 0.11 -10.92
CA ASN A 32 16.62 0.51 -10.69
C ASN A 32 16.40 2.03 -10.64
N LYS A 33 17.46 2.86 -10.73
CA LYS A 33 17.34 4.33 -10.76
C LYS A 33 16.50 4.87 -11.94
N SER A 34 16.32 4.09 -13.00
CA SER A 34 15.69 4.58 -14.24
C SER A 34 14.15 4.54 -14.24
N ILE A 35 13.50 3.83 -13.31
CA ILE A 35 12.06 3.64 -13.36
C ILE A 35 11.32 4.76 -12.62
N ASN A 36 10.67 5.65 -13.38
CA ASN A 36 9.74 6.64 -12.82
C ASN A 36 8.36 6.00 -12.60
N LEU A 37 8.03 5.61 -11.37
CA LEU A 37 6.77 4.95 -11.00
C LEU A 37 5.54 5.85 -11.10
N LYS A 38 5.71 7.18 -11.18
CA LYS A 38 4.62 8.14 -11.42
C LYS A 38 4.23 8.21 -12.90
N LYS A 39 5.18 7.95 -13.81
CA LYS A 39 4.96 7.95 -15.26
C LYS A 39 4.68 6.55 -15.80
N LYS A 40 5.41 5.54 -15.31
CA LYS A 40 5.22 4.15 -15.70
C LYS A 40 3.85 3.67 -15.23
N GLN A 41 3.08 3.10 -16.14
CA GLN A 41 1.73 2.62 -15.91
C GLN A 41 1.70 1.10 -15.80
N VAL A 42 0.60 0.55 -15.28
CA VAL A 42 0.39 -0.90 -15.18
C VAL A 42 0.46 -1.57 -16.56
N ARG A 43 -0.10 -0.93 -17.60
CA ARG A 43 -0.01 -1.44 -18.97
C ARG A 43 1.42 -1.52 -19.52
N ASP A 44 2.36 -0.76 -18.97
CA ASP A 44 3.76 -0.74 -19.44
C ASP A 44 4.58 -1.91 -18.85
N VAL A 45 4.03 -2.65 -17.88
CA VAL A 45 4.67 -3.80 -17.25
C VAL A 45 3.93 -5.11 -17.47
N ILE A 46 2.78 -5.08 -18.14
CA ILE A 46 1.99 -6.26 -18.48
C ILE A 46 1.80 -6.32 -20.00
N PHE A 47 2.20 -7.44 -20.59
CA PHE A 47 2.03 -7.67 -22.02
C PHE A 47 0.70 -8.36 -22.31
N ASP A 48 0.02 -7.92 -23.38
CA ASP A 48 -1.31 -8.41 -23.78
C ASP A 48 -1.33 -9.86 -24.29
N GLY A 49 -0.15 -10.46 -24.51
CA GLY A 49 0.03 -11.86 -24.90
C GLY A 49 -0.30 -12.83 -23.75
N PRO A 50 0.62 -13.66 -23.23
CA PRO A 50 0.28 -14.67 -22.23
C PRO A 50 -0.13 -14.13 -20.84
N LYS A 51 -0.62 -12.89 -20.74
CA LYS A 51 -0.83 -12.12 -19.50
C LYS A 51 0.42 -12.17 -18.64
N ASN A 52 1.55 -11.81 -19.24
CA ASN A 52 2.84 -11.86 -18.57
C ASN A 52 3.23 -10.49 -18.03
N ILE A 53 3.76 -10.46 -16.82
CA ILE A 53 4.40 -9.28 -16.24
C ILE A 53 5.88 -9.31 -16.65
N SER A 54 6.46 -8.14 -16.95
CA SER A 54 7.90 -7.99 -17.20
C SER A 54 8.73 -8.66 -16.10
N SER A 55 9.63 -9.56 -16.49
CA SER A 55 10.53 -10.29 -15.59
C SER A 55 11.38 -9.35 -14.74
N ASP A 56 11.92 -8.30 -15.34
CA ASP A 56 12.76 -7.32 -14.65
C ASP A 56 11.96 -6.55 -13.60
N PHE A 57 10.70 -6.20 -13.92
CA PHE A 57 9.82 -5.54 -12.98
C PHE A 57 9.44 -6.47 -11.82
N LEU A 58 9.09 -7.73 -12.08
CA LEU A 58 8.80 -8.70 -11.01
C LEU A 58 10.03 -8.95 -10.14
N TYR A 59 11.21 -9.07 -10.74
CA TYR A 59 12.45 -9.22 -10.00
C TYR A 59 12.71 -8.00 -9.10
N SER A 60 12.48 -6.78 -9.59
CA SER A 60 12.60 -5.57 -8.75
C SER A 60 11.60 -5.58 -7.58
N ILE A 61 10.38 -6.07 -7.80
CA ILE A 61 9.38 -6.21 -6.73
C ILE A 61 9.85 -7.25 -5.70
N ASP A 62 10.35 -8.41 -6.13
CA ASP A 62 10.81 -9.47 -5.23
C ASP A 62 11.95 -8.98 -4.34
N GLN A 63 12.95 -8.31 -4.94
CA GLN A 63 14.06 -7.72 -4.19
C GLN A 63 13.59 -6.66 -3.18
N TYR A 64 12.60 -5.85 -3.56
CA TYR A 64 12.03 -4.86 -2.65
C TYR A 64 11.29 -5.53 -1.48
N LEU A 65 10.44 -6.52 -1.77
CA LEU A 65 9.70 -7.27 -0.74
C LEU A 65 10.66 -8.01 0.22
N GLU A 66 11.75 -8.60 -0.29
CA GLU A 66 12.77 -9.24 0.55
C GLU A 66 13.42 -8.23 1.50
N MET A 67 13.79 -7.05 1.00
CA MET A 67 14.35 -5.97 1.83
C MET A 67 13.35 -5.52 2.90
N LEU A 68 12.07 -5.35 2.55
CA LEU A 68 11.03 -4.99 3.51
C LEU A 68 10.83 -6.06 4.60
N ASN A 69 10.93 -7.35 4.26
CA ASN A 69 10.80 -8.42 5.24
C ASN A 69 11.93 -8.36 6.28
N ARG A 70 13.16 -8.10 5.84
CA ARG A 70 14.31 -7.89 6.75
C ARG A 70 14.12 -6.64 7.61
N LEU A 71 13.59 -5.57 7.02
CA LEU A 71 13.30 -4.33 7.73
C LEU A 71 12.31 -4.54 8.87
N ILE A 72 11.15 -5.17 8.62
CA ILE A 72 10.12 -5.36 9.66
C ILE A 72 10.67 -6.10 10.88
N VAL A 73 11.50 -7.12 10.67
CA VAL A 73 12.11 -7.90 11.77
C VAL A 73 13.00 -7.02 12.65
N GLN A 74 13.60 -5.96 12.09
CA GLN A 74 14.49 -5.04 12.80
C GLN A 74 13.73 -3.85 13.43
N MET A 75 12.48 -3.62 13.05
CA MET A 75 11.69 -2.51 13.55
C MET A 75 11.07 -2.85 14.91
N GLU A 76 11.09 -1.89 15.82
CA GLU A 76 10.52 -2.02 17.16
C GLU A 76 9.18 -1.28 17.31
N TYR A 77 8.55 -0.87 16.21
CA TYR A 77 7.30 -0.10 16.24
C TYR A 77 6.13 -0.87 16.87
N GLU A 78 6.07 -2.19 16.69
CA GLU A 78 5.04 -3.02 17.36
C GLU A 78 5.19 -3.00 18.89
N TYR A 79 6.42 -2.81 19.39
CA TYR A 79 6.68 -2.63 20.81
C TYR A 79 6.34 -1.20 21.27
N TYR A 80 6.92 -0.18 20.61
CA TYR A 80 6.76 1.23 21.00
C TYR A 80 5.32 1.75 20.88
N TYR A 81 4.58 1.28 19.87
CA TYR A 81 3.21 1.67 19.59
C TYR A 81 2.19 0.56 19.91
N SER A 82 2.55 -0.39 20.78
CA SER A 82 1.69 -1.50 21.22
C SER A 82 0.33 -1.05 21.79
N HIS A 83 0.29 0.10 22.45
CA HIS A 83 -0.94 0.71 22.99
C HIS A 83 -1.99 1.07 21.93
N TRP A 84 -1.58 1.15 20.66
CA TRP A 84 -2.48 1.32 19.52
C TRP A 84 -2.66 0.05 18.69
N ASP A 85 -2.30 -1.12 19.21
CA ASP A 85 -2.31 -2.37 18.42
C ASP A 85 -1.62 -2.15 17.06
N PHE A 86 -0.42 -1.55 17.11
CA PHE A 86 0.36 -1.27 15.92
C PHE A 86 0.69 -2.59 15.22
N ARG A 87 0.38 -2.67 13.92
CA ARG A 87 0.68 -3.83 13.09
C ARG A 87 1.36 -3.41 11.81
N SER A 88 2.46 -4.09 11.51
CA SER A 88 3.13 -4.00 10.22
C SER A 88 2.63 -5.08 9.26
N ARG A 89 2.60 -4.78 7.95
CA ARG A 89 2.17 -5.75 6.94
C ARG A 89 2.85 -5.52 5.61
N ILE A 90 3.54 -6.55 5.13
CA ILE A 90 4.02 -6.62 3.74
C ILE A 90 2.96 -7.26 2.85
N LYS A 91 2.81 -6.69 1.65
CA LYS A 91 1.94 -7.25 0.63
C LYS A 91 2.56 -8.53 0.07
N GLN A 92 1.79 -9.62 0.12
CA GLN A 92 2.18 -10.89 -0.49
C GLN A 92 2.31 -10.76 -2.01
N LYS A 93 3.26 -11.49 -2.60
CA LYS A 93 3.59 -11.41 -4.04
C LYS A 93 2.37 -11.71 -4.91
N GLU A 94 1.59 -12.73 -4.56
CA GLU A 94 0.36 -13.09 -5.25
C GLU A 94 -0.66 -11.95 -5.20
N SER A 95 -0.71 -11.21 -4.08
CA SER A 95 -1.57 -10.02 -3.96
C SER A 95 -1.07 -8.83 -4.79
N VAL A 96 0.25 -8.72 -5.03
CA VAL A 96 0.82 -7.73 -5.95
C VAL A 96 0.39 -8.05 -7.38
N VAL A 97 0.62 -9.29 -7.80
CA VAL A 97 0.27 -9.80 -9.15
C VAL A 97 -1.22 -9.64 -9.42
N ASN A 98 -2.08 -10.10 -8.51
CA ASN A 98 -3.54 -9.94 -8.63
C ASN A 98 -3.97 -8.47 -8.72
N LYS A 99 -3.30 -7.56 -8.00
CA LYS A 99 -3.63 -6.12 -8.07
C LYS A 99 -3.26 -5.55 -9.43
N LEU A 100 -2.09 -5.89 -9.96
CA LEU A 100 -1.65 -5.47 -11.30
C LEU A 100 -2.63 -5.95 -12.37
N PHE A 101 -2.99 -7.23 -12.37
CA PHE A 101 -3.97 -7.77 -13.33
C PHE A 101 -5.36 -7.18 -13.18
N TYR A 102 -5.83 -6.97 -11.95
CA TYR A 102 -7.11 -6.32 -11.72
C TYR A 102 -7.16 -4.91 -12.34
N TYR A 103 -6.06 -4.14 -12.25
CA TYR A 103 -5.99 -2.82 -12.89
C TYR A 103 -5.89 -2.88 -14.42
N ARG A 104 -5.26 -3.93 -14.98
CA ARG A 104 -5.13 -4.10 -16.44
C ARG A 104 -6.37 -4.66 -17.11
N PHE A 105 -7.02 -5.64 -16.48
CA PHE A 105 -8.08 -6.45 -17.12
C PHE A 105 -9.42 -6.40 -16.38
N GLY A 106 -9.44 -6.00 -15.11
CA GLY A 106 -10.65 -5.96 -14.28
C GLY A 106 -11.28 -4.57 -14.13
N LYS A 107 -10.72 -3.54 -14.77
CA LYS A 107 -11.23 -2.16 -14.76
C LYS A 107 -11.25 -1.58 -16.17
N ASP A 108 -12.18 -0.68 -16.41
CA ASP A 108 -12.35 0.02 -17.70
C ASP A 108 -11.18 0.94 -18.07
N ILE A 109 -10.29 1.22 -17.11
CA ILE A 109 -9.08 2.03 -17.34
C ILE A 109 -7.95 1.25 -18.02
N LEU A 110 -8.10 -0.05 -18.26
CA LEU A 110 -7.16 -0.89 -19.02
C LEU A 110 -5.69 -0.70 -18.64
N GLY A 111 -5.38 -0.59 -17.34
CA GLY A 111 -4.01 -0.41 -16.86
C GLY A 111 -3.41 0.99 -17.06
N GLU A 112 -4.18 1.99 -17.48
CA GLU A 112 -3.80 3.41 -17.52
C GLU A 112 -3.75 4.05 -16.12
N VAL A 113 -3.07 3.37 -15.20
CA VAL A 113 -2.83 3.83 -13.84
C VAL A 113 -1.33 3.79 -13.57
N PRO A 114 -0.75 4.87 -13.01
CA PRO A 114 0.63 4.87 -12.55
C PRO A 114 0.95 3.73 -11.57
N ILE A 115 2.14 3.15 -11.68
CA ILE A 115 2.58 2.07 -10.77
C ILE A 115 2.55 2.52 -9.32
N ASN A 116 2.97 3.75 -9.00
CA ASN A 116 2.93 4.24 -7.62
C ASN A 116 1.50 4.33 -7.05
N LYS A 117 0.49 4.58 -7.87
CA LYS A 117 -0.92 4.54 -7.46
C LYS A 117 -1.45 3.11 -7.35
N CYS A 118 -1.03 2.23 -8.26
CA CYS A 118 -1.40 0.82 -8.22
C CYS A 118 -0.77 0.10 -7.02
N LEU A 119 0.51 0.32 -6.73
CA LEU A 119 1.29 -0.37 -5.69
C LEU A 119 1.66 0.61 -4.57
N ASN A 120 0.64 1.24 -3.97
CA ASN A 120 0.77 2.21 -2.88
C ASN A 120 0.81 1.58 -1.46
N ASP A 121 0.73 0.25 -1.36
CA ASP A 121 0.57 -0.49 -0.12
C ASP A 121 1.44 -1.77 -0.11
N LEU A 122 2.69 -1.67 -0.61
CA LEU A 122 3.66 -2.78 -0.54
C LEU A 122 4.11 -3.03 0.90
N LEU A 123 4.43 -1.95 1.63
CA LEU A 123 4.48 -1.94 3.08
C LEU A 123 3.32 -1.09 3.60
N GLY A 124 2.54 -1.66 4.51
CA GLY A 124 1.45 -0.98 5.18
C GLY A 124 1.58 -1.11 6.69
N PHE A 125 1.18 -0.08 7.41
CA PHE A 125 1.02 -0.05 8.85
C PHE A 125 -0.45 0.13 9.21
N ARG A 126 -0.86 -0.36 10.37
CA ARG A 126 -2.17 -0.10 10.94
C ARG A 126 -2.04 0.21 12.41
N ILE A 127 -2.77 1.22 12.84
CA ILE A 127 -2.99 1.54 14.26
C ILE A 127 -4.48 1.63 14.54
N ILE A 128 -4.85 1.24 15.75
CA ILE A 128 -6.20 1.31 16.31
C ILE A 128 -6.18 2.37 17.41
N VAL A 129 -6.90 3.46 17.21
CA VAL A 129 -6.90 4.62 18.10
C VAL A 129 -8.30 4.85 18.63
N ASP A 130 -8.48 4.68 19.94
CA ASP A 130 -9.75 4.94 20.63
C ASP A 130 -10.16 6.41 20.48
N GLY A 131 -11.45 6.65 20.22
CA GLY A 131 -12.00 7.99 20.01
C GLY A 131 -11.42 8.75 18.81
N PHE A 132 -10.82 8.05 17.83
CA PHE A 132 -10.34 8.69 16.62
C PHE A 132 -11.51 9.05 15.70
N GLU A 133 -11.55 10.32 15.29
CA GLU A 133 -12.55 10.86 14.38
C GLU A 133 -11.99 10.92 12.95
N HIS A 134 -12.60 10.17 12.03
CA HIS A 134 -12.12 10.05 10.65
C HIS A 134 -12.45 11.28 9.79
N SER A 135 -13.62 11.89 10.04
CA SER A 135 -14.12 13.05 9.30
C SER A 135 -13.74 14.35 10.01
N ASP A 136 -13.16 15.31 9.27
CA ASP A 136 -12.91 16.70 9.70
C ASP A 136 -12.09 16.81 11.00
N CYS A 137 -11.00 16.05 11.11
CA CYS A 137 -10.10 16.11 12.26
C CYS A 137 -9.06 17.24 12.09
N ARG A 138 -9.45 18.45 12.49
CA ARG A 138 -8.61 19.66 12.38
C ARG A 138 -7.21 19.51 12.99
N GLU A 139 -7.11 18.82 14.14
CA GLU A 139 -5.82 18.66 14.82
C GLU A 139 -4.86 17.76 14.00
N LEU A 140 -5.36 16.65 13.45
CA LEU A 140 -4.57 15.81 12.57
C LEU A 140 -4.22 16.55 11.27
N ASP A 141 -5.17 17.29 10.69
CA ASP A 141 -4.93 18.08 9.48
C ASP A 141 -3.83 19.12 9.70
N ASP A 142 -3.84 19.83 10.83
CA ASP A 142 -2.81 20.81 11.18
C ASP A 142 -1.43 20.16 11.36
N ILE A 143 -1.36 19.02 12.05
CA ILE A 143 -0.13 18.23 12.19
C ILE A 143 0.38 17.82 10.82
N CYS A 144 -0.48 17.24 9.99
CA CYS A 144 -0.09 16.75 8.68
C CYS A 144 0.30 17.88 7.73
N ASN A 145 -0.32 19.05 7.82
CA ASN A 145 0.09 20.21 7.03
C ASN A 145 1.50 20.67 7.38
N ARG A 146 1.88 20.67 8.66
CA ARG A 146 3.28 20.92 9.06
C ARG A 146 4.24 19.85 8.54
N ILE A 147 3.85 18.57 8.63
CA ILE A 147 4.69 17.46 8.12
C ILE A 147 4.88 17.56 6.60
N LYS A 148 3.87 18.04 5.85
CA LYS A 148 3.95 18.25 4.39
C LYS A 148 5.00 19.29 3.98
N ASP A 149 5.43 20.18 4.87
CA ASP A 149 6.50 21.15 4.57
C ASP A 149 7.85 20.45 4.37
N LYS A 150 8.06 19.28 5.01
CA LYS A 150 9.30 18.51 4.94
C LYS A 150 9.16 17.21 4.14
N TYR A 151 7.98 16.59 4.15
CA TYR A 151 7.76 15.26 3.58
C TYR A 151 6.61 15.23 2.57
N LYS A 152 6.69 14.29 1.63
CA LYS A 152 5.60 14.09 0.66
C LYS A 152 4.61 13.07 1.21
N ILE A 153 3.59 13.55 1.92
CA ILE A 153 2.50 12.71 2.42
C ILE A 153 1.14 13.14 1.87
N ASN A 154 0.21 12.20 1.83
CA ASN A 154 -1.20 12.49 1.53
C ASN A 154 -2.11 11.77 2.52
N ILE A 155 -3.03 12.52 3.13
CA ILE A 155 -4.04 12.00 4.05
C ILE A 155 -5.38 11.98 3.33
N ILE A 156 -6.11 10.89 3.49
CA ILE A 156 -7.43 10.70 2.89
C ILE A 156 -8.35 10.05 3.91
N ASP A 157 -9.50 10.66 4.16
CA ASP A 157 -10.64 9.94 4.74
C ASP A 157 -11.11 8.89 3.73
N SER A 158 -10.82 7.64 4.04
CA SER A 158 -11.15 6.50 3.18
C SER A 158 -12.51 5.89 3.51
N SER A 159 -13.28 6.54 4.39
CA SER A 159 -14.59 6.07 4.82
C SER A 159 -15.57 6.04 3.66
N LYS A 160 -16.07 4.84 3.32
CA LYS A 160 -17.04 4.63 2.23
C LYS A 160 -17.71 3.27 2.35
N HIS A 161 -18.99 3.20 2.01
CA HIS A 161 -19.76 1.95 1.94
C HIS A 161 -19.60 1.05 3.19
N GLY A 162 -19.61 1.66 4.38
CA GLY A 162 -19.47 0.96 5.67
C GLY A 162 -18.02 0.72 6.11
N TYR A 163 -17.02 0.92 5.25
CA TYR A 163 -15.62 1.01 5.70
C TYR A 163 -15.42 2.38 6.35
N LYS A 164 -14.71 2.44 7.49
CA LYS A 164 -14.30 3.70 8.12
C LYS A 164 -12.82 3.69 8.47
N GLY A 165 -12.06 4.68 7.99
CA GLY A 165 -10.63 4.71 8.23
C GLY A 165 -9.94 5.87 7.57
N THR A 166 -8.89 6.36 8.19
CA THR A 166 -8.02 7.40 7.63
C THR A 166 -6.76 6.74 7.09
N HIS A 167 -6.42 7.04 5.83
CA HIS A 167 -5.23 6.51 5.17
C HIS A 167 -4.22 7.63 4.97
N ILE A 168 -2.97 7.35 5.32
CA ILE A 168 -1.83 8.24 5.12
C ILE A 168 -0.88 7.54 4.17
N TYR A 169 -0.62 8.16 3.03
CA TYR A 169 0.31 7.66 2.02
C TYR A 169 1.64 8.39 2.12
N PHE A 170 2.72 7.63 2.22
CA PHE A 170 4.09 8.14 2.27
C PHE A 170 4.73 8.03 0.90
N TYR A 171 5.16 9.16 0.34
CA TYR A 171 5.81 9.24 -0.95
C TYR A 171 7.24 9.78 -0.79
N GLY A 172 8.04 9.65 -1.86
CA GLY A 172 9.37 10.25 -1.91
C GLY A 172 9.73 10.71 -3.31
N GLU A 173 10.86 10.24 -3.82
CA GLU A 173 11.24 10.45 -5.21
C GLU A 173 10.31 9.68 -6.16
N ASN A 174 10.32 10.04 -7.45
CA ASN A 174 9.39 9.47 -8.43
C ASN A 174 9.58 7.97 -8.68
N ASN A 175 10.71 7.41 -8.27
CA ASN A 175 11.04 5.99 -8.32
C ASN A 175 10.68 5.25 -7.02
N PHE A 176 10.26 5.93 -5.94
CA PHE A 176 9.99 5.26 -4.67
C PHE A 176 8.59 4.63 -4.65
N PHE A 177 8.51 3.37 -4.20
CA PHE A 177 7.23 2.73 -3.91
C PHE A 177 6.60 3.40 -2.68
N PRO A 178 5.33 3.84 -2.75
CA PRO A 178 4.68 4.43 -1.58
C PRO A 178 4.39 3.41 -0.49
N TRP A 179 4.37 3.87 0.76
CA TRP A 179 3.86 3.11 1.91
C TRP A 179 2.51 3.68 2.36
N GLU A 180 1.78 2.91 3.16
CA GLU A 180 0.47 3.30 3.71
C GLU A 180 0.43 3.15 5.23
N LEU A 181 -0.15 4.10 5.96
CA LEU A 181 -0.58 3.94 7.35
C LEU A 181 -2.11 4.05 7.38
N GLN A 182 -2.75 3.08 8.02
CA GLN A 182 -4.18 3.04 8.26
C GLN A 182 -4.45 3.36 9.73
N ILE A 183 -5.33 4.31 10.00
CA ILE A 183 -5.82 4.63 11.34
C ILE A 183 -7.29 4.25 11.40
N TRP A 184 -7.63 3.37 12.34
CA TRP A 184 -8.99 2.90 12.57
C TRP A 184 -9.44 3.20 13.99
N ASN A 185 -10.74 3.37 14.17
CA ASN A 185 -11.36 3.34 15.49
C ASN A 185 -11.64 1.87 15.90
N PRO A 186 -11.43 1.49 17.19
CA PRO A 186 -11.79 0.15 17.70
C PRO A 186 -13.19 -0.33 17.28
N ALA A 187 -14.18 0.58 17.28
CA ALA A 187 -15.56 0.26 16.96
C ALA A 187 -15.78 -0.25 15.52
N ASP A 188 -14.92 0.16 14.58
CA ASP A 188 -15.05 -0.18 13.15
C ASP A 188 -14.15 -1.35 12.71
N THR A 189 -13.26 -1.83 13.59
CA THR A 189 -12.25 -2.87 13.28
C THR A 189 -12.84 -4.11 12.61
N LYS A 190 -13.85 -4.73 13.24
CA LYS A 190 -14.47 -5.97 12.74
C LYS A 190 -15.09 -5.79 11.36
N GLN A 191 -15.79 -4.69 11.14
CA GLN A 191 -16.42 -4.37 9.85
C GLN A 191 -15.36 -4.09 8.78
N ASN A 192 -14.34 -3.31 9.12
CA ASN A 192 -13.23 -3.00 8.21
C ASN A 192 -12.48 -4.26 7.78
N GLU A 193 -12.22 -5.19 8.70
CA GLU A 193 -11.58 -6.47 8.38
C GLU A 193 -12.42 -7.30 7.42
N GLN A 194 -13.73 -7.37 7.64
CA GLN A 194 -14.66 -8.11 6.78
C GLN A 194 -14.68 -7.52 5.36
N LEU A 195 -14.87 -6.20 5.25
CA LEU A 195 -14.90 -5.50 3.95
C LEU A 195 -13.56 -5.64 3.21
N HIS A 196 -12.44 -5.61 3.93
CA HIS A 196 -11.12 -5.82 3.34
C HIS A 196 -10.94 -7.25 2.80
N LYS A 197 -11.46 -8.27 3.51
CA LYS A 197 -11.46 -9.65 3.03
C LYS A 197 -12.30 -9.78 1.76
N GLU A 198 -13.53 -9.27 1.75
CA GLU A 198 -14.43 -9.33 0.59
C GLU A 198 -13.83 -8.64 -0.65
N HIS A 199 -13.24 -7.47 -0.47
CA HIS A 199 -12.60 -6.73 -1.55
C HIS A 199 -11.38 -7.45 -2.12
N LYS A 200 -10.61 -8.18 -1.30
CA LYS A 200 -9.53 -9.06 -1.79
C LYS A 200 -10.08 -10.25 -2.56
N SER A 201 -11.11 -10.92 -2.04
CA SER A 201 -11.72 -12.08 -2.70
C SER A 201 -12.23 -11.70 -4.10
N LYS A 202 -12.94 -10.57 -4.23
CA LYS A 202 -13.41 -10.07 -5.55
C LYS A 202 -12.28 -9.93 -6.59
N ARG A 203 -11.07 -9.56 -6.16
CA ARG A 203 -9.91 -9.43 -7.06
C ARG A 203 -9.35 -10.79 -7.47
N GLN A 204 -9.25 -11.74 -6.55
CA GLN A 204 -8.79 -13.11 -6.83
C GLN A 204 -9.71 -13.82 -7.84
N TYR A 205 -11.03 -13.65 -7.68
CA TYR A 205 -12.04 -14.16 -8.62
C TYR A 205 -11.99 -13.54 -10.01
N ILE A 206 -11.29 -12.43 -10.26
CA ILE A 206 -11.16 -11.90 -11.63
C ILE A 206 -10.00 -12.57 -12.37
N TYR A 207 -8.96 -12.94 -11.63
CA TYR A 207 -7.77 -13.54 -12.18
C TYR A 207 -7.92 -15.06 -12.40
N TRP A 208 -8.40 -15.79 -11.40
CA TRP A 208 -8.45 -17.26 -11.43
C TRP A 208 -9.44 -17.90 -12.44
N PRO A 209 -10.64 -17.36 -12.70
CA PRO A 209 -11.53 -17.95 -13.71
C PRO A 209 -10.96 -17.91 -15.12
N GLN A 210 -10.03 -17.00 -15.40
CA GLN A 210 -9.39 -16.91 -16.72
C GLN A 210 -8.35 -18.01 -16.95
N GLU A 211 -7.68 -18.50 -15.90
CA GLU A 211 -6.77 -19.66 -15.98
C GLU A 211 -7.53 -20.99 -16.13
N TYR A 212 -8.74 -21.10 -15.58
CA TYR A 212 -9.61 -22.29 -15.77
C TYR A 212 -10.26 -22.33 -17.15
N VAL A 213 -10.59 -21.19 -17.75
CA VAL A 213 -11.13 -21.13 -19.12
C VAL A 213 -10.05 -21.50 -20.15
N SER A 214 -8.76 -21.24 -19.86
CA SER A 214 -7.64 -21.61 -20.74
C SER A 214 -7.14 -23.05 -20.57
N ASN A 215 -7.54 -23.77 -19.52
CA ASN A 215 -7.08 -25.12 -19.20
C ASN A 215 -8.22 -26.16 -19.14
N ASP A 216 -9.40 -25.92 -19.75
CA ASP A 216 -10.46 -26.94 -19.81
C ASP A 216 -10.02 -28.10 -20.74
N PRO A 217 -9.73 -29.31 -20.21
CA PRO A 217 -9.32 -30.46 -21.03
C PRO A 217 -10.45 -30.99 -21.93
N ARG A 218 -11.66 -30.42 -21.83
CA ARG A 218 -12.84 -30.81 -22.61
C ARG A 218 -13.07 -29.94 -23.86
N LYS A 219 -12.11 -29.07 -24.21
CA LYS A 219 -12.09 -28.30 -25.46
C LYS A 219 -10.82 -28.57 -26.30
N GLY A 220 -10.32 -29.80 -26.26
CA GLY A 220 -9.34 -30.35 -27.20
C GLY A 220 -9.95 -31.45 -28.04
#